data_AF-W0JXM8-F1
#
_entry.id   AF-W0JXM8-F1
#
_cell.length_a   1.000
_cell.length_b   1.000
_cell.length_c   1.000
_cell.angle_alpha   90.00
_cell.angle_beta   90.00
_cell.angle_gamma   90.00
#
_symmetry.space_group_name_H-M   'P 1'
#
loop_
_entity.id
_entity.type
_entity.pdbx_description
1 polymer ?
#
loop_
_entity_poly.entity_id
_entity_poly.type
_entity_poly.pdbx_seq_one_letter_code
_entity_poly.pdbx_strand_id
1 'polypeptide(L)'
;MTGKALEVLYYIDQPRTVSEIADRSDNYRNTVNRVLKRFRDRGLVGTDDGRYDFNADFDRLHEFARELAHHLHRQRLEAVAPKGTILWENYDEFLAQAETETDAEGFHETGLARFAAFGLQFLLTAHRYYVYSEELDAVSPAELCCHTLLIDDGSRHHSYCLLLLSHVDVDEEDLREQAVKYGLEDKIDALLHYLETHGEVDDDRLPECDEFQELATDYKIES
;
A
#
# COMPACT_ATOMS: atom_id res chain seq x y z
N MET A 1 -21.44 15.75 8.22
CA MET A 1 -19.97 15.76 8.30
C MET A 1 -19.42 15.85 6.89
N THR A 2 -18.35 16.59 6.64
CA THR A 2 -17.67 16.64 5.34
C THR A 2 -16.85 15.36 5.12
N GLY A 3 -16.59 14.93 3.89
CA GLY A 3 -15.78 13.72 3.59
C GLY A 3 -14.46 13.67 4.38
N LYS A 4 -13.70 14.76 4.36
CA LYS A 4 -12.44 14.91 5.12
C LYS A 4 -12.55 14.73 6.64
N ALA A 5 -13.75 14.86 7.22
CA ALA A 5 -13.93 14.60 8.65
C ALA A 5 -13.92 13.09 8.93
N LEU A 6 -14.61 12.29 8.11
CA LEU A 6 -14.63 10.84 8.25
C LEU A 6 -13.25 10.25 7.99
N GLU A 7 -12.56 10.75 6.97
CA GLU A 7 -11.17 10.40 6.65
C GLU A 7 -10.22 10.67 7.83
N VAL A 8 -10.28 11.85 8.46
CA VAL A 8 -9.45 12.10 9.64
C VAL A 8 -9.81 11.18 10.81
N LEU A 9 -11.09 10.81 11.00
CA LEU A 9 -11.47 9.82 12.02
C LEU A 9 -10.89 8.43 11.71
N TYR A 10 -10.83 8.06 10.43
CA TYR A 10 -10.23 6.80 9.97
C TYR A 10 -8.77 6.67 10.43
N TYR A 11 -8.00 7.76 10.47
CA TYR A 11 -6.58 7.71 10.84
C TYR A 11 -6.26 7.93 12.32
N ILE A 12 -7.24 8.17 13.20
CA ILE A 12 -7.01 8.26 14.66
C ILE A 12 -7.23 6.87 15.29
N ASP A 13 -6.47 5.88 14.84
CA ASP A 13 -6.42 4.51 15.38
C ASP A 13 -5.57 4.41 16.66
N GLN A 14 -4.67 5.37 16.85
CA GLN A 14 -3.79 5.52 18.00
C GLN A 14 -3.47 7.01 18.20
N PRO A 15 -2.82 7.40 19.31
CA PRO A 15 -2.39 8.79 19.51
C PRO A 15 -1.45 9.27 18.39
N ARG A 16 -1.93 10.20 17.56
CA ARG A 16 -1.20 10.68 16.36
C ARG A 16 -1.05 12.19 16.29
N THR A 17 0.08 12.65 15.76
CA THR A 17 0.29 14.06 15.45
C THR A 17 -0.49 14.48 14.19
N VAL A 18 -0.64 15.79 14.01
CA VAL A 18 -1.21 16.36 12.77
C VAL A 18 -0.43 15.92 11.54
N SER A 19 0.91 15.83 11.64
CA SER A 19 1.77 15.43 10.53
C SER A 19 1.54 13.96 10.18
N GLU A 20 1.54 13.06 11.16
CA GLU A 20 1.32 11.63 10.92
C GLU A 20 -0.04 11.35 10.24
N ILE A 21 -1.10 12.09 10.61
CA ILE A 21 -2.41 11.96 9.95
C ILE A 21 -2.38 12.58 8.55
N ALA A 22 -1.72 13.73 8.37
CA ALA A 22 -1.56 14.38 7.08
C ALA A 22 -0.84 13.48 6.08
N ASP A 23 0.29 12.90 6.49
CA ASP A 23 1.11 12.05 5.65
C ASP A 23 0.36 10.75 5.27
N ARG A 24 -0.43 10.17 6.20
CA ARG A 24 -1.23 8.95 5.93
C ARG A 24 -2.49 9.15 5.08
N SER A 25 -3.04 10.37 5.10
CA SER A 25 -4.28 10.71 4.40
C SER A 25 -4.03 11.51 3.12
N ASP A 26 -2.76 11.68 2.74
CA ASP A 26 -2.32 12.59 1.67
C ASP A 26 -3.04 13.96 1.70
N ASN A 27 -3.12 14.56 2.89
CA ASN A 27 -3.73 15.87 3.08
C ASN A 27 -2.71 16.89 3.58
N TYR A 28 -2.91 18.15 3.22
CA TYR A 28 -2.19 19.24 3.86
C TYR A 28 -2.42 19.26 5.38
N ARG A 29 -1.34 19.42 6.15
CA ARG A 29 -1.36 19.58 7.62
C ARG A 29 -2.37 20.63 8.10
N ASN A 30 -2.57 21.71 7.35
CA ASN A 30 -3.55 22.74 7.69
C ASN A 30 -5.00 22.22 7.60
N THR A 31 -5.31 21.38 6.61
CA THR A 31 -6.62 20.73 6.46
C THR A 31 -6.89 19.81 7.65
N VAL A 32 -5.96 18.92 7.97
CA VAL A 32 -6.05 18.01 9.11
C VAL A 32 -6.20 18.79 10.42
N ASN A 33 -5.37 19.80 10.66
CA ASN A 33 -5.43 20.64 11.85
C ASN A 33 -6.80 21.33 12.02
N ARG A 34 -7.41 21.80 10.92
CA ARG A 34 -8.75 22.41 10.95
C ARG A 34 -9.83 21.40 11.34
N VAL A 35 -9.72 20.15 10.89
CA VAL A 35 -10.65 19.07 11.26
C VAL A 35 -10.46 18.68 12.73
N LEU A 36 -9.23 18.41 13.16
CA LEU A 36 -8.90 18.04 14.54
C LEU A 36 -9.30 19.11 15.55
N LYS A 37 -9.10 20.41 15.23
CA LYS A 37 -9.59 21.51 16.07
C LYS A 37 -11.11 21.44 16.25
N ARG A 38 -11.87 21.17 15.19
CA ARG A 38 -13.34 21.03 15.27
C ARG A 38 -13.78 19.83 16.10
N PHE A 39 -13.02 18.74 16.08
CA PHE A 39 -13.26 17.57 16.92
C PHE A 39 -12.98 17.87 18.38
N ARG A 40 -11.86 18.54 18.66
CA ARG A 40 -11.50 18.98 20.02
C ARG A 40 -12.50 19.96 20.60
N ASP A 41 -12.94 20.95 19.82
CA ASP A 41 -13.95 21.94 20.24
C ASP A 41 -15.32 21.29 20.54
N ARG A 42 -15.53 20.06 20.06
CA ARG A 42 -16.73 19.23 20.32
C ARG A 42 -16.51 18.16 21.38
N GLY A 43 -15.32 18.08 21.97
CA GLY A 43 -14.97 17.07 22.97
C GLY A 43 -14.85 15.65 22.41
N LEU A 44 -14.67 15.48 21.09
CA LEU A 44 -14.48 14.15 20.49
C LEU A 44 -13.07 13.62 20.72
N VAL A 45 -12.08 14.50 20.62
CA VAL A 45 -10.65 14.17 20.76
C VAL A 45 -9.99 15.06 21.81
N GLY A 46 -9.01 14.49 22.50
CA GLY A 46 -8.07 15.19 23.36
C GLY A 46 -6.77 15.48 22.62
N THR A 47 -5.85 16.18 23.29
CA THR A 47 -4.47 16.24 22.85
C THR A 47 -3.51 16.16 24.02
N ASP A 48 -2.48 15.33 23.88
CA ASP A 48 -1.36 15.22 24.80
C ASP A 48 -0.06 15.25 23.99
N ASP A 49 0.90 16.08 24.41
CA ASP A 49 2.16 16.34 23.69
C ASP A 49 2.01 16.54 22.16
N GLY A 50 0.94 17.23 21.75
CA GLY A 50 0.64 17.48 20.33
C GLY A 50 0.11 16.27 19.54
N ARG A 51 -0.04 15.11 20.17
CA ARG A 51 -0.74 13.94 19.65
C ARG A 51 -2.22 14.05 19.98
N TYR A 52 -3.07 13.65 19.05
CA TYR A 52 -4.52 13.61 19.17
C TYR A 52 -4.96 12.17 19.36
N ASP A 53 -5.91 11.98 20.25
CA ASP A 53 -6.54 10.68 20.52
C ASP A 53 -8.03 10.90 20.85
N PHE A 54 -8.85 9.88 20.70
CA PHE A 54 -10.25 9.95 21.10
C PHE A 54 -10.37 10.10 22.61
N ASN A 55 -11.33 10.93 23.04
CA ASN A 55 -11.78 10.84 24.43
C ASN A 55 -12.51 9.50 24.60
N ALA A 56 -12.39 8.85 25.77
CA ALA A 56 -12.86 7.48 25.99
C ALA A 56 -14.33 7.21 25.61
N ASP A 57 -15.20 8.22 25.64
CA ASP A 57 -16.59 8.11 25.22
C ASP A 57 -16.78 7.96 23.70
N PHE A 58 -15.72 8.15 22.90
CA PHE A 58 -15.74 8.26 21.44
C PHE A 58 -14.72 7.36 20.72
N ASP A 59 -14.03 6.47 21.45
CA ASP A 59 -13.04 5.53 20.90
C ASP A 59 -13.57 4.71 19.70
N ARG A 60 -14.86 4.34 19.72
CA ARG A 60 -15.53 3.59 18.63
C ARG A 60 -15.75 4.37 17.34
N LEU A 61 -15.51 5.68 17.30
CA LEU A 61 -15.67 6.46 16.06
C LEU A 61 -14.65 6.04 15.00
N HIS A 62 -13.46 5.64 15.41
CA HIS A 62 -12.46 5.07 14.52
C HIS A 62 -12.97 3.78 13.86
N GLU A 63 -13.46 2.84 14.68
CA GLU A 63 -14.01 1.55 14.21
C GLU A 63 -15.15 1.79 13.22
N PHE A 64 -16.06 2.72 13.53
CA PHE A 64 -17.14 3.09 12.62
C PHE A 64 -16.63 3.63 11.29
N ALA A 65 -15.60 4.49 11.30
CA ALA A 65 -15.03 5.04 10.07
C ALA A 65 -14.39 3.94 9.21
N ARG A 66 -13.68 2.98 9.83
CA ARG A 66 -13.10 1.82 9.15
C ARG A 66 -14.15 0.89 8.55
N GLU A 67 -15.17 0.53 9.33
CA GLU A 67 -16.25 -0.35 8.86
C GLU A 67 -17.05 0.29 7.71
N LEU A 68 -17.23 1.61 7.74
CA LEU A 68 -17.87 2.32 6.63
C LEU A 68 -17.00 2.31 5.37
N ALA A 69 -15.70 2.63 5.46
CA ALA A 69 -14.78 2.54 4.33
C ALA A 69 -14.75 1.10 3.75
N HIS A 70 -14.57 0.10 4.60
CA HIS A 70 -14.60 -1.31 4.22
C HIS A 70 -15.92 -1.73 3.53
N HIS A 71 -17.07 -1.25 4.04
CA HIS A 71 -18.35 -1.52 3.41
C HIS A 71 -18.45 -0.90 2.01
N LEU A 72 -17.98 0.33 1.82
CA LEU A 72 -17.97 0.99 0.52
C LEU A 72 -17.02 0.29 -0.46
N HIS A 73 -15.85 -0.14 0.00
CA HIS A 73 -14.92 -0.95 -0.80
C HIS A 73 -15.54 -2.26 -1.26
N ARG A 74 -16.20 -3.00 -0.35
CA ARG A 74 -16.90 -4.23 -0.71
C ARG A 74 -18.00 -3.98 -1.74
N GLN A 75 -18.82 -2.95 -1.56
CA GLN A 75 -19.85 -2.61 -2.54
C GLN A 75 -19.25 -2.32 -3.93
N ARG A 76 -18.11 -1.62 -3.96
CA ARG A 76 -17.43 -1.29 -5.21
C ARG A 76 -16.81 -2.52 -5.88
N LEU A 77 -16.15 -3.37 -5.10
CA LEU A 77 -15.58 -4.61 -5.60
C LEU A 77 -16.66 -5.59 -6.07
N GLU A 78 -17.74 -5.79 -5.31
CA GLU A 78 -18.84 -6.70 -5.66
C GLU A 78 -19.52 -6.33 -6.98
N ALA A 79 -19.54 -5.04 -7.35
CA ALA A 79 -20.13 -4.57 -8.61
C ALA A 79 -19.35 -5.06 -9.85
N VAL A 80 -18.04 -5.30 -9.72
CA VAL A 80 -17.16 -5.67 -10.85
C VAL A 80 -16.61 -7.10 -10.73
N ALA A 81 -16.44 -7.59 -9.50
CA ALA A 81 -15.96 -8.92 -9.17
C ALA A 81 -16.76 -9.45 -7.97
N PRO A 82 -17.94 -10.08 -8.18
CA PRO A 82 -18.83 -10.53 -7.10
C PRO A 82 -18.23 -11.54 -6.10
N LYS A 83 -17.12 -12.19 -6.49
CA LYS A 83 -16.35 -13.12 -5.64
C LYS A 83 -14.97 -12.59 -5.30
N GLY A 84 -14.74 -11.29 -5.53
CA GLY A 84 -13.48 -10.65 -5.23
C GLY A 84 -13.23 -10.61 -3.73
N THR A 85 -11.95 -10.56 -3.36
CA THR A 85 -11.50 -10.46 -1.97
C THR A 85 -10.62 -9.23 -1.84
N ILE A 86 -10.86 -8.42 -0.82
CA ILE A 86 -9.97 -7.31 -0.45
C ILE A 86 -8.78 -7.90 0.32
N LEU A 87 -7.56 -7.62 -0.14
CA LEU A 87 -6.31 -8.07 0.46
C LEU A 87 -5.70 -7.01 1.38
N TRP A 88 -5.87 -5.74 1.02
CA TRP A 88 -5.41 -4.58 1.78
C TRP A 88 -6.33 -3.40 1.47
N GLU A 89 -6.49 -2.49 2.43
CA GLU A 89 -7.29 -1.28 2.25
C GLU A 89 -6.79 -0.09 3.07
N ASN A 90 -6.92 1.09 2.48
CA ASN A 90 -6.81 2.39 3.13
C ASN A 90 -8.19 3.07 3.20
N TYR A 91 -8.28 4.39 3.32
CA TYR A 91 -9.58 5.07 3.41
C TYR A 91 -10.36 5.10 2.08
N ASP A 92 -9.66 5.33 0.97
CA ASP A 92 -10.21 5.53 -0.39
C ASP A 92 -9.55 4.65 -1.46
N GLU A 93 -8.63 3.79 -1.05
CA GLU A 93 -7.88 2.87 -1.91
C GLU A 93 -7.94 1.46 -1.33
N PHE A 94 -7.95 0.44 -2.19
CA PHE A 94 -7.82 -0.94 -1.76
C PHE A 94 -7.17 -1.84 -2.82
N LEU A 95 -6.46 -2.86 -2.36
CA LEU A 95 -5.92 -3.94 -3.17
C LEU A 95 -6.89 -5.12 -3.12
N ALA A 96 -7.28 -5.64 -4.28
CA ALA A 96 -8.22 -6.74 -4.40
C ALA A 96 -7.71 -7.85 -5.31
N GLN A 97 -8.14 -9.06 -4.98
CA GLN A 97 -8.05 -10.25 -5.79
C GLN A 97 -9.39 -10.48 -6.50
N ALA A 98 -9.36 -10.83 -7.78
CA ALA A 98 -10.53 -11.18 -8.58
C ALA A 98 -10.31 -12.45 -9.42
N GLU A 99 -11.40 -13.14 -9.76
CA GLU A 99 -11.39 -14.31 -10.66
C GLU A 99 -11.45 -13.93 -12.14
N THR A 100 -11.92 -12.72 -12.45
CA THR A 100 -12.18 -12.25 -13.82
C THR A 100 -11.50 -10.92 -14.08
N GLU A 101 -11.25 -10.65 -15.36
CA GLU A 101 -10.77 -9.34 -15.80
C GLU A 101 -11.77 -8.25 -15.48
N THR A 102 -11.27 -7.07 -15.11
CA THR A 102 -12.05 -5.85 -15.04
C THR A 102 -11.29 -4.71 -15.70
N ASP A 103 -12.01 -3.90 -16.47
CA ASP A 103 -11.58 -2.64 -17.07
C ASP A 103 -12.34 -1.44 -16.48
N ALA A 104 -13.04 -1.66 -15.35
CA ALA A 104 -13.81 -0.63 -14.68
C ALA A 104 -12.93 0.54 -14.22
N GLU A 105 -13.48 1.75 -14.33
CA GLU A 105 -12.78 2.99 -13.96
C GLU A 105 -12.30 2.95 -12.50
N GLY A 106 -11.05 3.36 -12.30
CA GLY A 106 -10.35 3.33 -11.01
C GLY A 106 -9.78 1.97 -10.61
N PHE A 107 -10.04 0.88 -11.35
CA PHE A 107 -9.38 -0.41 -11.13
C PHE A 107 -8.14 -0.54 -12.04
N HIS A 108 -6.97 -0.62 -11.45
CA HIS A 108 -5.69 -0.72 -12.15
C HIS A 108 -5.08 -2.10 -11.90
N GLU A 109 -4.77 -2.82 -12.99
CA GLU A 109 -4.14 -4.14 -12.89
C GLU A 109 -2.74 -4.03 -12.25
N THR A 110 -2.48 -4.91 -11.28
CA THR A 110 -1.25 -4.94 -10.47
C THR A 110 -0.78 -6.38 -10.24
N GLY A 111 0.24 -6.57 -9.39
CA GLY A 111 0.88 -7.85 -9.12
C GLY A 111 1.62 -8.40 -10.34
N LEU A 112 1.90 -9.71 -10.35
CA LEU A 112 2.79 -10.33 -11.35
C LEU A 112 2.38 -10.11 -12.82
N ALA A 113 1.09 -9.94 -13.10
CA ALA A 113 0.62 -9.64 -14.46
C ALA A 113 1.21 -8.32 -14.99
N ARG A 114 1.35 -7.32 -14.12
CA ARG A 114 1.79 -5.97 -14.49
C ARG A 114 3.28 -5.90 -14.80
N PHE A 115 4.09 -6.84 -14.33
CA PHE A 115 5.52 -6.93 -14.62
C PHE A 115 5.82 -7.08 -16.12
N ALA A 116 4.87 -7.62 -16.89
CA ALA A 116 5.00 -7.75 -18.34
C ALA A 116 5.15 -6.39 -19.06
N ALA A 117 4.63 -5.30 -18.47
CA ALA A 117 4.82 -3.94 -18.98
C ALA A 117 6.29 -3.48 -18.94
N PHE A 118 7.11 -4.13 -18.11
CA PHE A 118 8.54 -3.91 -17.95
C PHE A 118 9.37 -5.03 -18.59
N GLY A 119 8.77 -5.86 -19.45
CA GLY A 119 9.48 -6.97 -20.11
C GLY A 119 9.70 -8.22 -19.25
N LEU A 120 9.19 -8.25 -18.02
CA LEU A 120 9.32 -9.35 -17.08
C LEU A 120 8.06 -10.24 -17.11
N GLN A 121 8.15 -11.40 -17.76
CA GLN A 121 7.00 -12.30 -17.97
C GLN A 121 7.04 -13.49 -17.02
N PHE A 122 6.09 -13.55 -16.09
CA PHE A 122 5.94 -14.64 -15.13
C PHE A 122 4.78 -15.58 -15.46
N LEU A 123 4.82 -16.79 -14.89
CA LEU A 123 3.68 -17.70 -14.89
C LEU A 123 2.62 -17.18 -13.91
N LEU A 124 1.48 -16.77 -14.45
CA LEU A 124 0.38 -16.22 -13.65
C LEU A 124 -0.50 -17.34 -13.07
N THR A 125 -1.08 -17.06 -11.90
CA THR A 125 -2.14 -17.91 -11.33
C THR A 125 -3.48 -17.61 -12.00
N ALA A 126 -4.53 -18.35 -11.66
CA ALA A 126 -5.89 -18.04 -12.12
C ALA A 126 -6.45 -16.74 -11.54
N HIS A 127 -5.82 -16.19 -10.50
CA HIS A 127 -6.23 -14.96 -9.85
C HIS A 127 -5.62 -13.74 -10.52
N ARG A 128 -6.42 -12.67 -10.56
CA ARG A 128 -6.01 -11.34 -11.01
C ARG A 128 -6.02 -10.38 -9.84
N TYR A 129 -5.16 -9.39 -9.89
CA TYR A 129 -5.00 -8.42 -8.81
C TYR A 129 -5.20 -7.02 -9.35
N TYR A 130 -5.94 -6.21 -8.59
CA TYR A 130 -6.26 -4.85 -8.93
C TYR A 130 -6.06 -3.97 -7.71
N VAL A 131 -5.41 -2.82 -7.89
CA VAL A 131 -5.55 -1.72 -6.93
C VAL A 131 -6.68 -0.82 -7.43
N TYR A 132 -7.57 -0.46 -6.52
CA TYR A 132 -8.62 0.50 -6.77
C TYR A 132 -8.24 1.85 -6.16
N SER A 133 -8.26 2.93 -6.95
CA SER A 133 -8.11 4.32 -6.49
C SER A 133 -8.77 5.27 -7.50
N GLU A 134 -9.38 6.36 -7.03
CA GLU A 134 -9.92 7.42 -7.92
C GLU A 134 -8.85 8.41 -8.37
N GLU A 135 -7.71 8.46 -7.67
CA GLU A 135 -6.64 9.44 -7.90
C GLU A 135 -5.46 8.85 -8.68
N LEU A 136 -5.39 7.52 -8.78
CA LEU A 136 -4.33 6.83 -9.49
C LEU A 136 -4.58 6.84 -11.00
N ASP A 137 -3.58 7.26 -11.78
CA ASP A 137 -3.62 7.14 -13.24
C ASP A 137 -3.11 5.77 -13.69
N ALA A 138 -1.99 5.32 -13.10
CA ALA A 138 -1.38 4.03 -13.40
C ALA A 138 -0.47 3.59 -12.24
N VAL A 139 -0.37 2.28 -12.02
CA VAL A 139 0.52 1.68 -11.02
C VAL A 139 1.99 1.93 -11.41
N SER A 140 2.71 2.64 -10.55
CA SER A 140 4.16 2.87 -10.67
C SER A 140 4.97 1.60 -10.35
N PRO A 141 6.26 1.52 -10.75
CA PRO A 141 7.13 0.42 -10.32
C PRO A 141 7.27 0.29 -8.79
N ALA A 142 7.30 1.42 -8.08
CA ALA A 142 7.38 1.46 -6.62
C ALA A 142 6.11 0.87 -5.96
N GLU A 143 4.94 1.29 -6.45
CA GLU A 143 3.66 0.74 -6.02
C GLU A 143 3.54 -0.75 -6.38
N LEU A 144 4.00 -1.15 -7.57
CA LEU A 144 3.97 -2.54 -8.01
C LEU A 144 4.79 -3.44 -7.08
N CYS A 145 5.96 -3.00 -6.62
CA CYS A 145 6.73 -3.73 -5.60
C CYS A 145 5.92 -3.90 -4.32
N CYS A 146 5.33 -2.82 -3.82
CA CYS A 146 4.53 -2.84 -2.59
C CYS A 146 3.32 -3.77 -2.71
N HIS A 147 2.55 -3.66 -3.80
CA HIS A 147 1.42 -4.53 -4.08
C HIS A 147 1.82 -6.02 -4.15
N THR A 148 2.96 -6.31 -4.77
CA THR A 148 3.47 -7.68 -4.91
C THR A 148 3.78 -8.30 -3.55
N LEU A 149 4.42 -7.54 -2.66
CA LEU A 149 4.73 -7.97 -1.29
C LEU A 149 3.52 -8.02 -0.35
N LEU A 150 2.46 -7.25 -0.64
CA LEU A 150 1.17 -7.36 0.06
C LEU A 150 0.41 -8.63 -0.34
N ILE A 151 0.52 -9.05 -1.61
CA ILE A 151 -0.12 -10.28 -2.11
C ILE A 151 0.53 -11.50 -1.46
N ASP A 152 1.86 -11.54 -1.41
CA ASP A 152 2.63 -12.66 -0.87
C ASP A 152 4.05 -12.17 -0.52
N ASP A 153 4.48 -12.40 0.71
CA ASP A 153 5.77 -11.98 1.25
C ASP A 153 6.82 -13.11 1.27
N GLY A 154 6.63 -14.14 0.45
CA GLY A 154 7.59 -15.23 0.27
C GLY A 154 8.81 -14.82 -0.55
N SER A 155 9.86 -15.64 -0.49
CA SER A 155 11.14 -15.39 -1.16
C SER A 155 11.01 -15.16 -2.67
N ARG A 156 10.13 -15.90 -3.33
CA ARG A 156 9.87 -15.71 -4.76
C ARG A 156 9.35 -14.30 -5.11
N HIS A 157 8.45 -13.75 -4.30
CA HIS A 157 7.92 -12.40 -4.54
C HIS A 157 8.96 -11.33 -4.23
N HIS A 158 9.83 -11.55 -3.23
CA HIS A 158 11.00 -10.71 -3.01
C HIS A 158 11.94 -10.74 -4.22
N SER A 159 12.24 -11.91 -4.78
CA SER A 159 13.06 -12.02 -6.00
C SER A 159 12.44 -11.25 -7.17
N TYR A 160 11.13 -11.30 -7.35
CA TYR A 160 10.45 -10.54 -8.41
C TYR A 160 10.55 -9.03 -8.21
N CYS A 161 10.37 -8.54 -6.99
CA CYS A 161 10.60 -7.13 -6.68
C CYS A 161 12.06 -6.73 -6.96
N LEU A 162 13.04 -7.55 -6.55
CA LEU A 162 14.46 -7.31 -6.85
C LEU A 162 14.71 -7.24 -8.36
N LEU A 163 14.14 -8.16 -9.16
CA LEU A 163 14.28 -8.10 -10.63
C LEU A 163 13.74 -6.79 -11.20
N LEU A 164 12.59 -6.32 -10.72
CA LEU A 164 12.01 -5.06 -11.18
C LEU A 164 12.88 -3.86 -10.79
N LEU A 165 13.36 -3.82 -9.55
CA LEU A 165 14.21 -2.74 -9.04
C LEU A 165 15.60 -2.74 -9.70
N SER A 166 16.13 -3.90 -10.10
CA SER A 166 17.37 -3.97 -10.89
C SER A 166 17.16 -3.62 -12.37
N HIS A 167 15.94 -3.80 -12.90
CA HIS A 167 15.66 -3.59 -14.32
C HIS A 167 15.17 -2.17 -14.65
N VAL A 168 14.49 -1.52 -13.71
CA VAL A 168 13.87 -0.21 -13.88
C VAL A 168 14.53 0.76 -12.91
N ASP A 169 14.85 1.96 -13.40
CA ASP A 169 15.33 3.06 -12.56
C ASP A 169 14.16 3.59 -11.71
N VAL A 170 14.08 3.14 -10.47
CA VAL A 170 13.07 3.53 -9.50
C VAL A 170 13.72 4.45 -8.48
N ASP A 171 13.10 5.60 -8.25
CA ASP A 171 13.54 6.54 -7.22
C ASP A 171 13.37 5.90 -5.83
N GLU A 172 14.46 5.78 -5.06
CA GLU A 172 14.42 5.18 -3.73
C GLU A 172 13.58 5.97 -2.72
N GLU A 173 13.49 7.29 -2.87
CA GLU A 173 12.65 8.14 -2.02
C GLU A 173 11.17 7.82 -2.28
N ASP A 174 10.76 7.75 -3.55
CA ASP A 174 9.40 7.31 -3.94
C ASP A 174 9.11 5.89 -3.43
N LEU A 175 10.06 4.95 -3.57
CA LEU A 175 9.88 3.58 -3.07
C LEU A 175 9.66 3.54 -1.55
N ARG A 176 10.42 4.33 -0.78
CA ARG A 176 10.25 4.43 0.68
C ARG A 176 8.94 5.14 1.05
N GLU A 177 8.53 6.16 0.31
CA GLU A 177 7.23 6.82 0.50
C GLU A 177 6.07 5.83 0.29
N GLN A 178 6.11 5.03 -0.78
CA GLN A 178 5.13 3.97 -0.99
C GLN A 178 5.20 2.90 0.12
N ALA A 179 6.41 2.53 0.57
CA ALA A 179 6.58 1.57 1.67
C ALA A 179 5.84 2.03 2.93
N VAL A 180 5.94 3.30 3.30
CA VAL A 180 5.24 3.89 4.45
C VAL A 180 3.73 3.85 4.26
N LYS A 181 3.23 4.15 3.06
CA LYS A 181 1.80 4.08 2.73
C LYS A 181 1.25 2.67 2.94
N TYR A 182 1.95 1.65 2.45
CA TYR A 182 1.52 0.25 2.50
C TYR A 182 1.92 -0.50 3.79
N GLY A 183 2.74 0.10 4.67
CA GLY A 183 3.23 -0.53 5.90
C GLY A 183 4.27 -1.63 5.64
N LEU A 184 5.17 -1.38 4.68
CA LEU A 184 6.19 -2.30 4.19
C LEU A 184 7.62 -1.78 4.35
N GLU A 185 7.83 -0.77 5.21
CA GLU A 185 9.11 -0.09 5.39
C GLU A 185 10.27 -1.08 5.58
N ASP A 186 10.16 -1.99 6.56
CA ASP A 186 11.19 -2.98 6.86
C ASP A 186 11.52 -3.89 5.65
N LYS A 187 10.50 -4.24 4.86
CA LYS A 187 10.68 -5.13 3.69
C LYS A 187 11.36 -4.40 2.55
N ILE A 188 10.94 -3.17 2.28
CA ILE A 188 11.53 -2.33 1.23
C ILE A 188 12.98 -1.98 1.57
N ASP A 189 13.26 -1.61 2.82
CA ASP A 189 14.63 -1.33 3.26
C ASP A 189 15.52 -2.58 3.15
N ALA A 190 14.99 -3.77 3.44
CA ALA A 190 15.73 -5.02 3.23
C ALA A 190 16.05 -5.29 1.76
N LEU A 191 15.12 -5.04 0.84
CA LEU A 191 15.34 -5.17 -0.60
C LEU A 191 16.40 -4.18 -1.11
N LEU A 192 16.32 -2.92 -0.69
CA LEU A 192 17.31 -1.90 -1.04
C LEU A 192 18.70 -2.28 -0.51
N HIS A 193 18.77 -2.71 0.75
CA HIS A 193 20.02 -3.16 1.36
C HIS A 193 20.62 -4.38 0.65
N TYR A 194 19.78 -5.31 0.19
CA TYR A 194 20.21 -6.45 -0.61
C TYR A 194 20.87 -6.02 -1.93
N LEU A 195 20.25 -5.06 -2.64
CA LEU A 195 20.80 -4.54 -3.90
C LEU A 195 22.11 -3.77 -3.67
N GLU A 196 22.21 -2.99 -2.60
CA GLU A 196 23.43 -2.26 -2.24
C GLU A 196 24.60 -3.21 -1.90
N THR A 197 24.31 -4.26 -1.13
CA THR A 197 25.33 -5.20 -0.62
C THR A 197 25.58 -6.40 -1.52
N HIS A 198 24.85 -6.52 -2.64
CA HIS A 198 24.91 -7.67 -3.54
C HIS A 198 24.61 -8.98 -2.79
N GLY A 199 23.59 -8.96 -1.94
CA GLY A 199 23.08 -10.14 -1.24
C GLY A 199 23.81 -10.53 0.05
N GLU A 200 24.63 -9.65 0.65
CA GLU A 200 25.20 -9.87 1.99
C GLU A 200 24.18 -9.54 3.12
N VAL A 201 22.95 -10.04 3.00
CA VAL A 201 21.86 -9.81 3.97
C VAL A 201 21.37 -11.13 4.53
N ASP A 202 21.34 -11.25 5.86
CA ASP A 202 20.83 -12.42 6.58
C ASP A 202 19.32 -12.26 6.86
N ASP A 203 18.51 -12.48 5.82
CA ASP A 203 17.04 -12.51 5.91
C ASP A 203 16.51 -13.74 5.15
N ASP A 204 15.86 -14.68 5.87
CA ASP A 204 15.28 -15.92 5.33
C ASP A 204 14.23 -15.70 4.23
N ARG A 205 13.71 -14.48 4.08
CA ARG A 205 12.75 -14.08 3.03
C ARG A 205 13.42 -13.58 1.77
N LEU A 206 14.72 -13.28 1.80
CA LEU A 206 15.46 -12.89 0.60
C LEU A 206 16.03 -14.14 -0.08
N PRO A 207 16.15 -14.15 -1.42
CA PRO A 207 16.81 -15.24 -2.11
C PRO A 207 18.31 -15.27 -1.77
N GLU A 208 18.95 -16.43 -1.92
CA GLU A 208 20.41 -16.49 -1.92
C GLU A 208 20.96 -15.70 -3.13
N CYS A 209 22.13 -15.07 -2.97
CA CYS A 209 22.71 -14.21 -4.03
C CYS A 209 22.90 -14.97 -5.36
N ASP A 210 23.44 -16.19 -5.30
CA ASP A 210 23.64 -17.02 -6.48
C ASP A 210 22.31 -17.38 -7.17
N GLU A 211 21.26 -17.71 -6.39
CA GLU A 211 19.92 -18.00 -6.92
C GLU A 211 19.30 -16.78 -7.62
N PHE A 212 19.49 -15.58 -7.04
CA PHE A 212 19.01 -14.35 -7.65
C PHE A 212 19.76 -14.01 -8.94
N GLN A 213 21.08 -14.18 -8.99
CA GLN A 213 21.87 -13.92 -10.20
C GLN A 213 21.51 -14.87 -11.35
N GLU A 214 21.27 -16.15 -11.05
CA GLU A 214 20.75 -17.11 -12.04
C GLU A 214 19.40 -16.63 -12.59
N LEU A 215 18.49 -16.20 -11.71
CA LEU A 215 17.19 -15.68 -12.11
C LEU A 215 17.33 -14.39 -12.95
N ALA A 216 18.17 -13.44 -12.56
CA ALA A 216 18.41 -12.22 -13.33
C ALA A 216 18.94 -12.53 -14.74
N THR A 217 19.84 -13.51 -14.85
CA THR A 217 20.38 -13.98 -16.13
C THR A 217 19.28 -14.56 -17.04
N ASP A 218 18.37 -15.37 -16.49
CA ASP A 218 17.24 -15.94 -17.23
C ASP A 218 16.33 -14.85 -17.84
N TYR A 219 16.19 -13.73 -17.14
CA TYR A 219 15.44 -12.55 -17.59
C TYR A 219 16.29 -11.52 -18.35
N LYS A 220 17.57 -11.81 -18.59
CA LYS A 220 18.53 -10.95 -19.30
C LYS A 220 18.71 -9.57 -18.65
N ILE A 221 18.65 -9.54 -17.33
CA ILE A 221 18.96 -8.36 -16.52
C ILE A 221 20.45 -8.43 -16.18
N GLU A 222 21.19 -7.35 -16.43
CA GLU A 222 22.57 -7.20 -15.94
C GLU A 222 22.48 -6.80 -14.47
N SER A 223 22.73 -7.75 -13.57
CA SER A 223 22.85 -7.54 -12.12
C SER A 223 24.29 -7.32 -11.70
#